data_AF-A0A3M1JVW9-F1
#
_entry.id   AF-A0A3M1JVW9-F1
#
_cell.length_a   1.000
_cell.length_b   1.000
_cell.length_c   1.000
_cell.angle_alpha   90.00
_cell.angle_beta   90.00
_cell.angle_gamma   90.00
#
_symmetry.space_group_name_H-M   'P 1'
#
loop_
_entity.id
_entity.type
_entity.pdbx_description
1 polymer ?
#
loop_
_entity_poly.entity_id
_entity_poly.type
_entity_poly.pdbx_seq_one_letter_code
_entity_poly.pdbx_strand_id
1 'polypeptide(L)'
;MATDDKKAKALELAISQVDRQFGKGSIMRLGSDTPSWTGNVISTGSLSLDAALGVGGIPRGRIIEIYGPESSGKTTLALHVVAEAQKSGGYAAFIDAEHALDPIYAAKLGVNTDELLVSQPDSGEQALEITETLVRSGALDVIVIDSVAALVPKAELDGEMGDSHVGLQARLMSQALRKLTGTVHRSNTAVIFINQIREKIGVMFGNPETTPGGRALKFYTSVRLEIRRVTTIKDGTESVGSRVRVKVVKNKVAPPFKMTEFDIMYGTGISFEGDLIDLGLEGDIVQKTGSWYSYGDMKIGQGRENAKLFLRENPSVRDEIVGKVKAFLGMDGDSPGEESAAQ
;
A
#
# COMPACT_ATOMS: atom_id res chain seq x y z
N MET A 1 -8.49 38.33 -30.63
CA MET A 1 -9.82 37.77 -30.94
C MET A 1 -9.82 36.87 -32.18
N ALA A 2 -9.65 37.34 -33.42
CA ALA A 2 -9.69 36.45 -34.61
C ALA A 2 -8.51 35.45 -34.71
N THR A 3 -7.34 35.80 -34.15
CA THR A 3 -6.13 34.95 -34.12
C THR A 3 -6.18 33.87 -33.05
N ASP A 4 -6.87 34.12 -31.94
CA ASP A 4 -7.06 33.15 -30.85
C ASP A 4 -8.01 32.03 -31.27
N ASP A 5 -9.04 32.37 -32.04
CA ASP A 5 -10.02 31.42 -32.56
C ASP A 5 -9.41 30.43 -33.58
N LYS A 6 -8.42 30.88 -34.37
CA LYS A 6 -7.65 30.00 -35.28
C LYS A 6 -6.73 29.04 -34.51
N LYS A 7 -6.05 29.51 -33.46
CA LYS A 7 -5.21 28.65 -32.62
C LYS A 7 -6.04 27.61 -31.85
N ALA A 8 -7.19 28.01 -31.33
CA ALA A 8 -8.12 27.12 -30.65
C ALA A 8 -8.64 26.01 -31.59
N LYS A 9 -9.09 26.37 -32.80
CA LYS A 9 -9.54 25.39 -33.81
C LYS A 9 -8.43 24.44 -34.26
N ALA A 10 -7.21 24.94 -34.46
CA ALA A 10 -6.07 24.11 -34.81
C ALA A 10 -5.69 23.13 -33.68
N LEU A 11 -5.79 23.58 -32.42
CA LEU A 11 -5.57 22.74 -31.25
C LEU A 11 -6.63 21.64 -31.13
N GLU A 12 -7.91 21.95 -31.30
CA GLU A 12 -9.00 20.96 -31.26
C GLU A 12 -8.87 19.91 -32.37
N LEU A 13 -8.48 20.33 -33.59
CA LEU A 13 -8.18 19.42 -34.68
C LEU A 13 -7.01 18.49 -34.35
N ALA A 14 -5.93 19.02 -33.76
CA ALA A 14 -4.79 18.22 -33.34
C ALA A 14 -5.18 17.21 -32.23
N ILE A 15 -5.95 17.64 -31.23
CA ILE A 15 -6.48 16.78 -30.16
C ILE A 15 -7.33 15.65 -30.77
N SER A 16 -8.26 15.98 -31.66
CA SER A 16 -9.12 14.98 -32.32
C SER A 16 -8.32 14.01 -33.22
N GLN A 17 -7.28 14.49 -33.90
CA GLN A 17 -6.39 13.63 -34.68
C GLN A 17 -5.62 12.65 -33.78
N VAL A 18 -5.08 13.13 -32.66
CA VAL A 18 -4.38 12.30 -31.68
C VAL A 18 -5.33 11.23 -31.11
N ASP A 19 -6.53 11.60 -30.69
CA ASP A 19 -7.53 10.64 -30.19
C ASP A 19 -7.95 9.60 -31.24
N ARG A 20 -8.09 9.98 -32.52
CA ARG A 20 -8.41 9.03 -33.60
C ARG A 20 -7.26 8.07 -33.88
N GLN A 21 -6.02 8.54 -33.79
CA GLN A 21 -4.84 7.76 -34.12
C GLN A 21 -4.41 6.84 -32.97
N PHE A 22 -4.54 7.28 -31.72
CA PHE A 22 -3.99 6.60 -30.54
C PHE A 22 -5.05 6.15 -29.53
N GLY A 23 -6.33 6.40 -29.78
CA GLY A 23 -7.46 6.06 -28.92
C GLY A 23 -7.95 7.25 -28.08
N LYS A 24 -9.24 7.23 -27.72
CA LYS A 24 -9.84 8.27 -26.87
C LYS A 24 -9.10 8.38 -25.53
N GLY A 25 -8.79 9.61 -25.13
CA GLY A 25 -8.08 9.89 -23.86
C GLY A 25 -6.56 9.78 -23.98
N SER A 26 -6.03 9.68 -25.21
CA SER A 26 -4.58 9.71 -25.45
C SER A 26 -3.97 11.10 -25.23
N ILE A 27 -4.80 12.14 -25.31
CA ILE A 27 -4.47 13.51 -24.91
C ILE A 27 -5.69 14.12 -24.21
N MET A 28 -5.48 14.72 -23.04
CA MET A 28 -6.57 15.27 -22.22
C MET A 28 -6.15 16.59 -21.57
N ARG A 29 -7.11 17.42 -21.17
CA ARG A 29 -6.82 18.65 -20.44
C ARG A 29 -6.62 18.32 -18.97
N LEU A 30 -5.46 18.70 -18.42
CA LEU A 30 -5.07 18.35 -17.05
C LEU A 30 -6.10 18.79 -15.99
N GLY A 31 -6.74 19.95 -16.15
CA GLY A 31 -7.61 20.53 -15.12
C GLY A 31 -9.06 20.07 -15.12
N SER A 32 -9.60 19.60 -16.26
CA SER A 32 -11.00 19.17 -16.37
C SER A 32 -11.17 17.65 -16.42
N ASP A 33 -10.09 16.93 -16.77
CA ASP A 33 -10.18 15.52 -17.16
C ASP A 33 -9.27 14.59 -16.35
N THR A 34 -8.58 15.10 -15.31
CA THR A 34 -7.81 14.22 -14.42
C THR A 34 -8.77 13.46 -13.50
N PRO A 35 -8.74 12.11 -13.49
CA PRO A 35 -9.44 11.35 -12.48
C PRO A 35 -8.93 11.78 -11.11
N SER A 36 -9.83 12.23 -10.24
CA SER A 36 -9.47 12.48 -8.85
C SER A 36 -8.98 11.17 -8.22
N TRP A 37 -7.99 11.26 -7.31
CA TRP A 37 -7.60 10.11 -6.48
C TRP A 37 -8.69 9.75 -5.47
N THR A 38 -9.66 10.65 -5.24
CA THR A 38 -10.79 10.43 -4.34
C THR A 38 -11.53 9.16 -4.74
N GLY A 39 -11.51 8.16 -3.84
CA GLY A 39 -12.20 6.88 -4.02
C GLY A 39 -11.44 5.81 -4.81
N ASN A 40 -10.30 6.11 -5.45
CA ASN A 40 -9.54 5.12 -6.23
C ASN A 40 -8.34 4.55 -5.45
N VAL A 41 -8.60 4.09 -4.23
CA VAL A 41 -7.59 3.56 -3.30
C VAL A 41 -8.06 2.26 -2.64
N ILE A 42 -7.13 1.53 -2.05
CA ILE A 42 -7.37 0.34 -1.22
C ILE A 42 -6.87 0.66 0.19
N SER A 43 -7.73 0.52 1.20
CA SER A 43 -7.37 0.67 2.61
C SER A 43 -6.17 -0.22 2.95
N THR A 44 -5.26 0.30 3.79
CA THR A 44 -4.11 -0.47 4.26
C THR A 44 -4.42 -1.36 5.46
N GLY A 45 -5.64 -1.25 6.00
CA GLY A 45 -6.02 -1.85 7.29
C GLY A 45 -5.51 -1.07 8.51
N SER A 46 -4.72 -0.01 8.31
CA SER A 46 -4.32 0.94 9.35
C SER A 46 -4.83 2.34 8.98
N LEU A 47 -5.66 2.89 9.85
CA LEU A 47 -6.24 4.22 9.67
C LEU A 47 -5.15 5.31 9.65
N SER A 48 -4.14 5.17 10.52
CA SER A 48 -3.04 6.13 10.57
C SER A 48 -2.13 6.05 9.33
N LEU A 49 -1.94 4.86 8.75
CA LEU A 49 -1.20 4.72 7.50
C LEU A 49 -1.98 5.27 6.30
N ASP A 50 -3.29 5.04 6.24
CA ASP A 50 -4.17 5.61 5.21
C ASP A 50 -4.13 7.16 5.24
N ALA A 51 -4.14 7.75 6.45
CA ALA A 51 -3.95 9.19 6.65
C ALA A 51 -2.54 9.67 6.25
N ALA A 52 -1.50 8.91 6.61
CA ALA A 52 -0.11 9.21 6.25
C ALA A 52 0.13 9.13 4.73
N LEU A 53 -0.63 8.30 4.01
CA LEU A 53 -0.61 8.25 2.54
C LEU A 53 -1.27 9.47 1.91
N GLY A 54 -2.15 10.17 2.63
CA GLY A 54 -2.79 11.43 2.22
C GLY A 54 -3.89 11.30 1.17
N VAL A 55 -4.05 10.12 0.58
CA VAL A 55 -5.14 9.78 -0.35
C VAL A 55 -6.10 8.73 0.24
N GLY A 56 -5.91 8.33 1.50
CA GLY A 56 -6.78 7.38 2.19
C GLY A 56 -6.48 5.90 1.92
N GLY A 57 -5.34 5.57 1.32
CA GLY A 57 -4.92 4.18 1.10
C GLY A 57 -3.92 3.99 -0.02
N ILE A 58 -3.71 2.75 -0.42
CA ILE A 58 -2.86 2.36 -1.55
C ILE A 58 -3.54 2.76 -2.87
N PRO A 59 -2.90 3.60 -3.70
CA PRO A 59 -3.50 4.05 -4.95
C PRO A 59 -3.56 2.92 -5.98
N ARG A 60 -4.74 2.72 -6.55
CA ARG A 60 -4.98 1.79 -7.65
C ARG A 60 -4.30 2.26 -8.94
N GLY A 61 -4.02 1.31 -9.83
CA GLY A 61 -3.32 1.56 -11.09
C GLY A 61 -1.88 2.06 -10.92
N ARG A 62 -1.25 1.80 -9.76
CA ARG A 62 0.12 2.22 -9.45
C ARG A 62 0.96 1.05 -8.95
N ILE A 63 2.27 1.23 -9.06
CA ILE A 63 3.27 0.33 -8.48
C ILE A 63 3.70 0.89 -7.11
N ILE A 64 3.71 0.03 -6.09
CA ILE A 64 4.07 0.34 -4.71
C ILE A 64 5.21 -0.57 -4.30
N GLU A 65 6.13 -0.08 -3.46
CA GLU A 65 7.16 -0.90 -2.83
C GLU A 65 7.02 -0.80 -1.31
N ILE A 66 6.91 -1.95 -0.64
CA ILE A 66 6.98 -2.07 0.81
C ILE A 66 8.29 -2.76 1.13
N TYR A 67 9.19 -2.07 1.83
CA TYR A 67 10.50 -2.60 2.17
C TYR A 67 10.87 -2.36 3.62
N GLY A 68 11.80 -3.16 4.13
CA GLY A 68 12.17 -3.13 5.53
C GLY A 68 13.00 -4.35 5.94
N PRO A 69 13.51 -4.37 7.18
CA PRO A 69 14.20 -5.52 7.74
C PRO A 69 13.32 -6.78 7.74
N GLU A 70 13.93 -7.92 8.00
CA GLU A 70 13.21 -9.16 8.30
C GLU A 70 12.28 -8.99 9.50
N SER A 71 11.16 -9.71 9.53
CA SER A 71 10.20 -9.68 10.64
C SER A 71 9.66 -8.27 10.99
N SER A 72 9.74 -7.31 10.08
CA SER A 72 9.21 -5.94 10.26
C SER A 72 7.71 -5.82 10.01
N GLY A 73 7.06 -6.85 9.44
CA GLY A 73 5.62 -6.85 9.13
C GLY A 73 5.27 -6.53 7.67
N LYS A 74 6.23 -6.59 6.73
CA LYS A 74 6.00 -6.35 5.29
C LYS A 74 4.86 -7.18 4.71
N THR A 75 4.97 -8.51 4.84
CA THR A 75 3.97 -9.47 4.35
C THR A 75 2.64 -9.30 5.07
N THR A 76 2.65 -9.08 6.39
CA THR A 76 1.43 -8.77 7.16
C THR A 76 0.71 -7.54 6.60
N LEU A 77 1.42 -6.44 6.38
CA LEU A 77 0.84 -5.22 5.81
C LEU A 77 0.26 -5.48 4.40
N ALA A 78 0.98 -6.21 3.55
CA ALA A 78 0.49 -6.54 2.22
C ALA A 78 -0.77 -7.42 2.26
N LEU A 79 -0.82 -8.39 3.19
CA LEU A 79 -2.00 -9.24 3.39
C LEU A 79 -3.20 -8.45 3.92
N HIS A 80 -3.00 -7.42 4.75
CA HIS A 80 -4.09 -6.51 5.12
C HIS A 80 -4.63 -5.72 3.93
N VAL A 81 -3.76 -5.25 3.03
CA VAL A 81 -4.22 -4.59 1.79
C VAL A 81 -5.02 -5.56 0.92
N VAL A 82 -4.59 -6.84 0.84
CA VAL A 82 -5.33 -7.90 0.15
C VAL A 82 -6.70 -8.13 0.79
N ALA A 83 -6.76 -8.28 2.12
CA ALA A 83 -8.00 -8.49 2.86
C ALA A 83 -8.97 -7.31 2.65
N GLU A 84 -8.49 -6.07 2.70
CA GLU A 84 -9.30 -4.88 2.48
C GLU A 84 -9.78 -4.75 1.02
N ALA A 85 -8.96 -5.16 0.04
CA ALA A 85 -9.39 -5.25 -1.36
C ALA A 85 -10.54 -6.27 -1.52
N GLN A 86 -10.40 -7.46 -0.96
CA GLN A 86 -11.42 -8.51 -1.02
C GLN A 86 -12.71 -8.11 -0.30
N LYS A 87 -12.58 -7.46 0.87
CA LYS A 87 -13.71 -6.92 1.64
C LYS A 87 -14.50 -5.87 0.85
N SER A 88 -13.85 -5.14 -0.07
CA SER A 88 -14.51 -4.22 -1.00
C SER A 88 -15.14 -4.88 -2.22
N GLY A 89 -15.13 -6.22 -2.29
CA GLY A 89 -15.64 -7.02 -3.42
C GLY A 89 -14.65 -7.19 -4.57
N GLY A 90 -13.39 -6.82 -4.36
CA GLY A 90 -12.33 -6.91 -5.36
C GLY A 90 -11.59 -8.26 -5.37
N TYR A 91 -10.84 -8.51 -6.43
CA TYR A 91 -10.00 -9.70 -6.58
C TYR A 91 -8.54 -9.41 -6.29
N ALA A 92 -7.84 -10.39 -5.71
CA ALA A 92 -6.43 -10.26 -5.36
C ALA A 92 -5.61 -11.45 -5.86
N ALA A 93 -4.33 -11.19 -6.13
CA ALA A 93 -3.35 -12.24 -6.39
C ALA A 93 -2.08 -12.04 -5.55
N PHE A 94 -1.42 -13.15 -5.22
CA PHE A 94 -0.18 -13.20 -4.46
C PHE A 94 0.85 -14.05 -5.20
N ILE A 95 1.95 -13.42 -5.62
CA ILE A 95 3.09 -14.07 -6.25
C ILE A 95 4.12 -14.34 -5.15
N ASP A 96 4.10 -15.55 -4.61
CA ASP A 96 4.95 -16.01 -3.52
C ASP A 96 6.26 -16.58 -4.07
N ALA A 97 7.19 -15.71 -4.40
CA ALA A 97 8.54 -16.07 -4.83
C ALA A 97 9.42 -16.54 -3.66
N GLU A 98 9.09 -16.18 -2.41
CA GLU A 98 9.80 -16.67 -1.21
C GLU A 98 9.33 -18.06 -0.75
N HIS A 99 8.24 -18.59 -1.31
CA HIS A 99 7.65 -19.89 -0.96
C HIS A 99 7.33 -19.99 0.54
N ALA A 100 6.89 -18.88 1.12
CA ALA A 100 6.75 -18.69 2.57
C ALA A 100 5.36 -18.21 3.00
N LEU A 101 4.40 -18.13 2.08
CA LEU A 101 3.04 -17.73 2.42
C LEU A 101 2.33 -18.81 3.25
N ASP A 102 1.85 -18.45 4.45
CA ASP A 102 1.02 -19.29 5.31
C ASP A 102 -0.47 -18.98 5.09
N PRO A 103 -1.26 -19.89 4.49
CA PRO A 103 -2.70 -19.69 4.27
C PRO A 103 -3.49 -19.54 5.57
N ILE A 104 -3.10 -20.24 6.64
CA ILE A 104 -3.80 -20.18 7.94
C ILE A 104 -3.62 -18.79 8.55
N TYR A 105 -2.40 -18.27 8.48
CA TYR A 105 -2.13 -16.91 8.93
C TYR A 105 -2.86 -15.88 8.06
N ALA A 106 -2.83 -15.99 6.74
CA ALA A 106 -3.56 -15.10 5.83
C ALA A 106 -5.07 -15.07 6.15
N ALA A 107 -5.70 -16.22 6.36
CA ALA A 107 -7.11 -16.31 6.74
C ALA A 107 -7.40 -15.59 8.07
N LYS A 108 -6.51 -15.71 9.07
CA LYS A 108 -6.65 -14.97 10.34
C LYS A 108 -6.56 -13.46 10.18
N LEU A 109 -5.87 -12.98 9.14
CA LEU A 109 -5.80 -11.55 8.80
C LEU A 109 -7.03 -11.05 8.02
N GLY A 110 -8.01 -11.93 7.74
CA GLY A 110 -9.22 -11.60 7.01
C GLY A 110 -9.13 -11.77 5.50
N VAL A 111 -8.07 -12.41 4.99
CA VAL A 111 -7.95 -12.77 3.57
C VAL A 111 -8.92 -13.92 3.27
N ASN A 112 -9.74 -13.77 2.24
CA ASN A 112 -10.50 -14.88 1.67
C ASN A 112 -9.53 -15.77 0.87
N THR A 113 -9.03 -16.82 1.52
CA THR A 113 -8.03 -17.74 0.92
C THR A 113 -8.60 -18.61 -0.20
N ASP A 114 -9.92 -18.83 -0.22
CA ASP A 114 -10.56 -19.64 -1.27
C ASP A 114 -10.59 -18.91 -2.62
N GLU A 115 -10.60 -17.57 -2.59
CA GLU A 115 -10.64 -16.71 -3.78
C GLU A 115 -9.29 -16.04 -4.10
N LEU A 116 -8.29 -16.15 -3.21
CA LEU A 116 -6.97 -15.57 -3.44
C LEU A 116 -6.22 -16.39 -4.51
N LEU A 117 -5.87 -15.74 -5.62
CA LEU A 117 -5.01 -16.36 -6.62
C LEU A 117 -3.57 -16.40 -6.10
N VAL A 118 -3.00 -17.60 -5.91
CA VAL A 118 -1.60 -17.76 -5.48
C VAL A 118 -0.77 -18.37 -6.60
N SER A 119 0.43 -17.83 -6.81
CA SER A 119 1.42 -18.40 -7.72
C SER A 119 2.77 -18.51 -7.01
N GLN A 120 3.38 -19.69 -7.09
CA GLN A 120 4.75 -19.95 -6.64
C GLN A 120 5.62 -20.17 -7.87
N PRO A 121 6.25 -19.11 -8.41
CA PRO A 121 7.05 -19.22 -9.62
C PRO A 121 8.41 -19.87 -9.37
N ASP A 122 8.94 -20.50 -10.41
CA ASP A 122 10.27 -21.11 -10.49
C ASP A 122 11.36 -20.07 -10.79
N SER A 123 11.03 -18.95 -11.44
CA SER A 123 12.00 -17.89 -11.78
C SER A 123 11.43 -16.47 -11.71
N GLY A 124 12.33 -15.49 -11.64
CA GLY A 124 11.99 -14.07 -11.67
C GLY A 124 11.30 -13.65 -12.97
N GLU A 125 11.71 -14.19 -14.12
CA GLU A 125 11.03 -13.96 -15.40
C GLU A 125 9.58 -14.45 -15.35
N GLN A 126 9.38 -15.70 -14.91
CA GLN A 126 8.05 -16.32 -14.84
C GLN A 126 7.13 -15.53 -13.89
N ALA A 127 7.62 -15.14 -12.72
CA ALA A 127 6.89 -14.32 -11.77
C ALA A 127 6.38 -13.00 -12.38
N LEU A 128 7.23 -12.32 -13.14
CA LEU A 128 6.92 -11.03 -13.75
C LEU A 128 6.02 -11.17 -14.99
N GLU A 129 6.12 -12.28 -15.74
CA GLU A 129 5.22 -12.61 -16.85
C GLU A 129 3.81 -12.99 -16.37
N ILE A 130 3.72 -13.77 -15.29
CA ILE A 130 2.44 -14.06 -14.62
C ILE A 130 1.81 -12.76 -14.15
N THR A 131 2.58 -11.90 -13.46
CA THR A 131 2.12 -10.57 -13.04
C THR A 131 1.61 -9.76 -14.24
N GLU A 132 2.36 -9.69 -15.34
CA GLU A 132 1.95 -8.94 -16.54
C GLU A 132 0.62 -9.45 -17.11
N THR A 133 0.46 -10.77 -17.18
CA THR A 133 -0.75 -11.43 -17.68
C THR A 133 -1.96 -11.10 -16.80
N LEU A 134 -1.78 -11.22 -15.48
CA LEU A 134 -2.81 -10.92 -14.48
C LEU A 134 -3.23 -9.43 -14.52
N VAL A 135 -2.28 -8.50 -14.57
CA VAL A 135 -2.57 -7.07 -14.72
C VAL A 135 -3.31 -6.80 -16.02
N ARG A 136 -2.91 -7.43 -17.13
CA ARG A 136 -3.53 -7.22 -18.45
C ARG A 136 -4.97 -7.71 -18.52
N SER A 137 -5.35 -8.67 -17.68
CA SER A 137 -6.75 -9.14 -17.59
C SER A 137 -7.71 -8.03 -17.14
N GLY A 138 -7.23 -7.05 -16.37
CA GLY A 138 -8.05 -5.99 -15.79
C GLY A 138 -9.04 -6.46 -14.72
N ALA A 139 -8.97 -7.74 -14.30
CA ALA A 139 -9.90 -8.32 -13.35
C ALA A 139 -9.46 -8.18 -11.89
N LEU A 140 -8.19 -7.82 -11.64
CA LEU A 140 -7.59 -7.78 -10.32
C LEU A 140 -7.47 -6.37 -9.78
N ASP A 141 -7.80 -6.21 -8.51
CA ASP A 141 -7.70 -4.97 -7.77
C ASP A 141 -6.29 -4.77 -7.20
N VAL A 142 -5.69 -5.85 -6.69
CA VAL A 142 -4.34 -5.84 -6.12
C VAL A 142 -3.56 -7.10 -6.46
N ILE A 143 -2.28 -6.94 -6.75
CA ILE A 143 -1.32 -8.03 -6.91
C ILE A 143 -0.12 -7.76 -6.00
N VAL A 144 0.22 -8.71 -5.15
CA VAL A 144 1.40 -8.66 -4.28
C VAL A 144 2.48 -9.58 -4.84
N ILE A 145 3.73 -9.13 -4.81
CA ILE A 145 4.91 -9.93 -5.19
C ILE A 145 5.84 -9.98 -3.99
N ASP A 146 5.98 -11.17 -3.38
CA ASP A 146 6.79 -11.43 -2.20
C ASP A 146 7.91 -12.43 -2.54
N SER A 147 9.16 -12.02 -2.76
CA SER A 147 9.68 -10.65 -2.75
C SER A 147 10.62 -10.41 -3.93
N VAL A 148 10.95 -9.13 -4.18
CA VAL A 148 11.91 -8.74 -5.21
C VAL A 148 13.26 -9.44 -5.05
N ALA A 149 13.69 -9.71 -3.80
CA ALA A 149 14.95 -10.39 -3.55
C ALA A 149 14.95 -11.82 -4.11
N ALA A 150 13.79 -12.49 -4.10
CA ALA A 150 13.59 -13.86 -4.59
C ALA A 150 13.28 -13.94 -6.09
N LEU A 151 13.20 -12.81 -6.80
CA LEU A 151 13.06 -12.80 -8.26
C LEU A 151 14.41 -13.12 -8.93
N VAL A 152 14.85 -14.36 -8.79
CA VAL A 152 16.14 -14.85 -9.33
C VAL A 152 15.98 -15.15 -10.82
N PRO A 153 16.80 -14.55 -11.70
CA PRO A 153 16.75 -14.84 -13.13
C PRO A 153 17.04 -16.31 -13.44
N LYS A 154 16.39 -16.87 -14.46
CA LYS A 154 16.57 -18.28 -14.84
C LYS A 154 18.03 -18.66 -15.11
N ALA A 155 18.79 -17.79 -15.77
CA ALA A 155 20.20 -18.06 -16.06
C ALA A 155 21.09 -18.13 -14.79
N GLU A 156 20.65 -17.54 -13.67
CA GLU A 156 21.33 -17.66 -12.38
C GLU A 156 20.90 -18.95 -11.65
N LEU A 157 19.65 -19.39 -11.81
CA LEU A 157 19.16 -20.67 -11.27
C LEU A 157 19.75 -21.89 -11.98
N ASP A 158 19.94 -21.80 -13.31
CA ASP A 158 20.53 -22.86 -14.14
C ASP A 158 22.08 -22.89 -14.04
N GLY A 159 22.69 -21.86 -13.45
CA GLY A 159 24.14 -21.73 -13.29
C GLY A 159 24.70 -22.49 -12.08
N GLU A 160 26.03 -22.51 -11.94
CA GLU A 160 26.70 -23.13 -10.80
C GLU A 160 26.90 -22.13 -9.65
N MET A 161 26.96 -22.64 -8.41
CA MET A 161 27.27 -21.81 -7.25
C MET A 161 28.66 -21.19 -7.39
N GLY A 162 28.71 -19.85 -7.48
CA GLY A 162 29.95 -19.10 -7.68
C GLY A 162 30.05 -18.44 -9.05
N ASP A 163 29.13 -18.75 -9.97
CA ASP A 163 29.05 -18.07 -11.26
C ASP A 163 28.70 -16.58 -11.10
N SER A 164 29.32 -15.76 -11.92
CA SER A 164 29.18 -14.30 -11.84
C SER A 164 28.07 -13.81 -12.77
N HIS A 165 26.91 -13.50 -12.20
CA HIS A 165 25.75 -12.95 -12.91
C HIS A 165 25.54 -11.45 -12.59
N VAL A 166 26.54 -10.62 -12.91
CA VAL A 166 26.53 -9.20 -12.52
C VAL A 166 25.32 -8.45 -13.11
N GLY A 167 24.42 -8.01 -12.22
CA GLY A 167 23.33 -7.08 -12.55
C GLY A 167 22.18 -7.70 -13.35
N LEU A 168 22.10 -9.03 -13.45
CA LEU A 168 21.08 -9.71 -14.24
C LEU A 168 19.66 -9.40 -13.71
N GLN A 169 19.45 -9.54 -12.40
CA GLN A 169 18.19 -9.17 -11.73
C GLN A 169 17.80 -7.70 -11.96
N ALA A 170 18.76 -6.77 -11.90
CA ALA A 170 18.49 -5.35 -12.12
C ALA A 170 18.04 -5.05 -13.56
N ARG A 171 18.58 -5.78 -14.55
CA ARG A 171 18.17 -5.67 -15.96
C ARG A 171 16.78 -6.24 -16.16
N LEU A 172 16.50 -7.42 -15.60
CA LEU A 172 15.18 -8.05 -15.60
C LEU A 172 14.11 -7.10 -15.05
N MET A 173 14.33 -6.57 -13.84
CA MET A 173 13.42 -5.60 -13.21
C MET A 173 13.20 -4.36 -14.05
N SER A 174 14.27 -3.81 -14.66
CA SER A 174 14.17 -2.63 -15.53
C SER A 174 13.32 -2.88 -16.77
N GLN A 175 13.43 -4.07 -17.37
CA GLN A 175 12.65 -4.46 -18.54
C GLN A 175 11.18 -4.72 -18.17
N ALA A 176 10.93 -5.47 -17.09
CA ALA A 176 9.59 -5.79 -16.64
C ALA A 176 8.81 -4.54 -16.22
N LEU A 177 9.40 -3.66 -15.39
CA LEU A 177 8.72 -2.44 -14.94
C LEU A 177 8.38 -1.49 -16.09
N ARG A 178 9.19 -1.45 -17.15
CA ARG A 178 8.91 -0.66 -18.35
C ARG A 178 7.64 -1.15 -19.07
N LYS A 179 7.42 -2.48 -19.11
CA LYS A 179 6.20 -3.07 -19.67
C LYS A 179 5.01 -2.93 -18.73
N LEU A 180 5.20 -3.20 -17.45
CA LEU A 180 4.14 -3.22 -16.43
C LEU A 180 3.53 -1.84 -16.21
N THR A 181 4.32 -0.77 -16.12
CA THR A 181 3.83 0.56 -15.67
C THR A 181 2.62 1.05 -16.45
N GLY A 182 2.64 0.95 -17.79
CA GLY A 182 1.51 1.37 -18.62
C GLY A 182 0.28 0.47 -18.47
N THR A 183 0.49 -0.83 -18.34
CA THR A 183 -0.60 -1.81 -18.19
C THR A 183 -1.24 -1.73 -16.81
N VAL A 184 -0.44 -1.53 -15.76
CA VAL A 184 -0.88 -1.28 -14.38
C VAL A 184 -1.76 -0.05 -14.32
N HIS A 185 -1.37 1.05 -14.97
CA HIS A 185 -2.21 2.25 -15.02
C HIS A 185 -3.57 2.02 -15.69
N ARG A 186 -3.59 1.35 -16.85
CA ARG A 186 -4.84 1.11 -17.60
C ARG A 186 -5.79 0.09 -16.95
N SER A 187 -5.25 -0.90 -16.25
CA SER A 187 -6.03 -1.95 -15.57
C SER A 187 -6.61 -1.49 -14.24
N ASN A 188 -6.14 -0.36 -13.70
CA ASN A 188 -6.46 0.10 -12.36
C ASN A 188 -6.09 -0.90 -11.24
N THR A 189 -5.19 -1.86 -11.52
CA THR A 189 -4.66 -2.80 -10.52
C THR A 189 -3.55 -2.13 -9.70
N ALA A 190 -3.57 -2.25 -8.38
CA ALA A 190 -2.42 -1.91 -7.54
C ALA A 190 -1.39 -3.06 -7.55
N VAL A 191 -0.12 -2.78 -7.86
CA VAL A 191 0.93 -3.80 -7.82
C VAL A 191 1.91 -3.47 -6.69
N ILE A 192 1.99 -4.34 -5.70
CA ILE A 192 2.81 -4.17 -4.50
C ILE A 192 4.01 -5.11 -4.57
N PHE A 193 5.20 -4.54 -4.62
CA PHE A 193 6.45 -5.29 -4.46
C PHE A 193 6.88 -5.26 -2.99
N ILE A 194 7.03 -6.43 -2.38
CA ILE A 194 7.75 -6.56 -1.11
C ILE A 194 9.24 -6.62 -1.40
N ASN A 195 10.04 -5.94 -0.59
CA ASN A 195 11.49 -5.93 -0.76
C ASN A 195 12.23 -5.98 0.58
N GLN A 196 13.46 -6.46 0.54
CA GLN A 196 14.33 -6.56 1.71
C GLN A 196 15.33 -5.41 1.73
N ILE A 197 15.90 -5.15 2.91
CA ILE A 197 17.06 -4.27 3.05
C ILE A 197 18.34 -5.11 2.89
N ARG A 198 19.32 -4.54 2.18
CA ARG A 198 20.69 -5.01 2.08
C ARG A 198 21.62 -3.84 2.38
N GLU A 199 22.87 -4.11 2.71
CA GLU A 199 23.89 -3.08 2.90
C GLU A 199 24.85 -3.04 1.72
N LYS A 200 25.22 -1.84 1.29
CA LYS A 200 26.31 -1.66 0.31
C LYS A 200 27.64 -1.68 1.02
N ILE A 201 28.47 -2.66 0.67
CA ILE A 201 29.85 -2.74 1.15
C ILE A 201 30.64 -1.52 0.63
N GLY A 202 31.44 -0.91 1.51
CA GLY A 202 32.37 0.18 1.14
C GLY A 202 31.79 1.60 1.27
N VAL A 203 30.58 1.78 1.81
CA VAL A 203 30.04 3.11 2.13
C VAL A 203 30.59 3.59 3.48
N MET A 204 31.53 4.55 3.45
CA MET A 204 32.12 5.13 4.67
C MET A 204 31.33 6.32 5.24
N PHE A 205 30.49 6.97 4.43
CA PHE A 205 29.67 8.12 4.83
C PHE A 205 28.25 8.01 4.24
N GLY A 206 27.23 8.29 5.05
CA GLY A 206 25.82 8.23 4.68
C GLY A 206 25.12 6.92 5.07
N ASN A 207 23.90 6.69 4.59
CA ASN A 207 23.15 5.46 4.85
C ASN A 207 23.64 4.34 3.89
N PRO A 208 24.20 3.22 4.40
CA PRO A 208 24.65 2.11 3.57
C PRO A 208 23.51 1.24 3.03
N GLU A 209 22.28 1.41 3.52
CA GLU A 209 21.15 0.58 3.14
C GLU A 209 20.71 0.77 1.67
N THR A 210 20.42 -0.34 1.03
CA THR A 210 19.89 -0.43 -0.32
C THR A 210 18.82 -1.52 -0.39
N THR A 211 18.10 -1.56 -1.51
CA THR A 211 17.12 -2.62 -1.79
C THR A 211 17.56 -3.42 -3.04
N PRO A 212 17.33 -4.74 -3.08
CA PRO A 212 17.50 -5.59 -4.27
C PRO A 212 16.69 -5.14 -5.49
N GLY A 213 16.99 -5.71 -6.67
CA GLY A 213 16.30 -5.40 -7.93
C GLY A 213 16.78 -4.13 -8.66
N GLY A 214 17.92 -3.57 -8.25
CA GLY A 214 18.50 -2.38 -8.88
C GLY A 214 17.74 -1.08 -8.59
N ARG A 215 17.91 -0.07 -9.45
CA ARG A 215 17.32 1.27 -9.23
C ARG A 215 15.94 1.45 -9.85
N ALA A 216 15.54 0.60 -10.80
CA ALA A 216 14.33 0.78 -11.58
C ALA A 216 13.08 0.87 -10.70
N LEU A 217 12.91 -0.06 -9.76
CA LEU A 217 11.76 -0.09 -8.86
C LEU A 217 11.60 1.23 -8.09
N LYS A 218 12.71 1.82 -7.60
CA LYS A 218 12.71 3.12 -6.92
C LYS A 218 12.18 4.26 -7.78
N PHE A 219 12.31 4.20 -9.10
CA PHE A 219 11.83 5.24 -10.02
C PHE A 219 10.37 5.02 -10.45
N TYR A 220 10.02 3.77 -10.78
CA TYR A 220 8.70 3.38 -11.28
C TYR A 220 7.61 3.35 -10.20
N THR A 221 7.98 3.06 -8.95
CA THR A 221 7.04 3.14 -7.81
C THR A 221 6.44 4.54 -7.65
N SER A 222 5.16 4.60 -7.31
CA SER A 222 4.48 5.84 -6.94
C SER A 222 4.56 6.08 -5.44
N VAL A 223 4.43 5.01 -4.66
CA VAL A 223 4.54 5.01 -3.21
C VAL A 223 5.65 4.05 -2.82
N ARG A 224 6.48 4.46 -1.86
CA ARG A 224 7.45 3.58 -1.20
C ARG A 224 7.26 3.69 0.29
N LEU A 225 7.05 2.55 0.94
CA LEU A 225 6.83 2.42 2.37
C LEU A 225 8.02 1.70 2.98
N GLU A 226 8.66 2.34 3.95
CA GLU A 226 9.70 1.72 4.77
C GLU A 226 9.07 1.31 6.11
N ILE A 227 9.00 0.02 6.37
CA ILE A 227 8.47 -0.52 7.63
C ILE A 227 9.60 -1.05 8.51
N ARG A 228 9.57 -0.68 9.80
CA ARG A 228 10.53 -1.14 10.80
C ARG A 228 9.83 -1.49 12.10
N ARG A 229 10.29 -2.57 12.75
CA ARG A 229 9.91 -2.85 14.14
C ARG A 229 10.61 -1.87 15.07
N VAL A 230 9.84 -1.18 15.91
CA VAL A 230 10.33 -0.23 16.92
C VAL A 230 10.57 -0.97 18.23
N THR A 231 9.56 -1.69 18.71
CA THR A 231 9.65 -2.46 19.95
C THR A 231 8.76 -3.70 19.90
N THR A 232 9.08 -4.69 20.72
CA THR A 232 8.24 -5.88 20.92
C THR A 232 7.21 -5.58 22.00
N ILE A 233 5.95 -5.88 21.70
CA ILE A 233 4.84 -5.79 22.66
C ILE A 233 4.82 -7.08 23.48
N LYS A 234 4.79 -6.95 24.80
CA LYS A 234 4.81 -8.07 25.73
C LYS A 234 3.58 -8.08 26.62
N ASP A 235 3.05 -9.27 26.88
CA ASP A 235 2.10 -9.54 27.96
C ASP A 235 2.80 -10.41 29.01
N GLY A 236 3.11 -9.83 30.16
CA GLY A 236 4.03 -10.43 31.13
C GLY A 236 5.40 -10.75 30.50
N THR A 237 5.70 -12.04 30.38
CA THR A 237 6.94 -12.54 29.76
C THR A 237 6.80 -12.90 28.28
N GLU A 238 5.57 -13.05 27.79
CA GLU A 238 5.28 -13.51 26.43
C GLU A 238 5.35 -12.34 25.44
N SER A 239 5.92 -12.59 24.26
CA SER A 239 5.93 -11.59 23.18
C SER A 239 4.69 -11.78 22.32
N VAL A 240 3.77 -10.81 22.39
CA VAL A 240 2.42 -10.92 21.78
C VAL A 240 2.26 -10.08 20.52
N GLY A 241 3.22 -9.21 20.22
CA GLY A 241 3.17 -8.37 19.02
C GLY A 241 4.40 -7.49 18.84
N SER A 242 4.31 -6.56 17.91
CA SER A 242 5.35 -5.60 17.57
C SER A 242 4.73 -4.22 17.33
N ARG A 243 5.26 -3.18 17.98
CA ARG A 243 5.05 -1.80 17.56
C ARG A 243 5.90 -1.58 16.32
N VAL A 244 5.28 -1.20 15.21
CA VAL A 244 5.97 -0.93 13.96
C VAL A 244 5.83 0.53 13.58
N ARG A 245 6.85 1.05 12.90
CA ARG A 245 6.84 2.37 12.29
C ARG A 245 6.87 2.20 10.78
N VAL A 246 5.96 2.89 10.10
CA VAL A 246 5.94 2.97 8.64
C VAL A 246 6.25 4.41 8.22
N LYS A 247 7.25 4.58 7.37
CA LYS A 247 7.63 5.87 6.77
C LYS A 247 7.28 5.87 5.29
N VAL A 248 6.56 6.89 4.84
CA VAL A 248 6.26 7.12 3.43
C VAL A 248 7.47 7.81 2.77
N VAL A 249 8.49 7.04 2.40
CA VAL A 249 9.75 7.59 1.87
C VAL A 249 9.61 8.16 0.45
N LYS A 250 8.56 7.78 -0.26
CA LYS A 250 8.19 8.34 -1.56
C LYS A 250 6.68 8.34 -1.69
N ASN A 251 6.13 9.43 -2.19
CA ASN A 251 4.72 9.57 -2.51
C ASN A 251 4.59 10.48 -3.74
N LYS A 252 3.95 9.98 -4.81
CA LYS A 252 3.66 10.74 -6.05
C LYS A 252 2.21 11.20 -6.14
N VAL A 253 1.37 10.88 -5.17
CA VAL A 253 -0.07 11.20 -5.17
C VAL A 253 -0.46 12.15 -4.03
N ALA A 254 0.40 12.30 -3.01
CA ALA A 254 0.28 13.25 -1.92
C ALA A 254 1.68 13.60 -1.36
N PRO A 255 1.81 14.55 -0.43
CA PRO A 255 3.10 14.89 0.19
C PRO A 255 3.80 13.67 0.84
N PRO A 256 5.10 13.46 0.57
CA PRO A 256 5.87 12.36 1.15
C PRO A 256 6.37 12.67 2.58
N PHE A 257 7.10 11.72 3.16
CA PHE A 257 7.85 11.79 4.43
C PHE A 257 7.03 11.81 5.72
N LYS A 258 5.71 11.68 5.63
CA LYS A 258 4.88 11.33 6.77
C LYS A 258 5.31 9.96 7.35
N MET A 259 5.14 9.82 8.65
CA MET A 259 5.42 8.60 9.40
C MET A 259 4.22 8.30 10.28
N THR A 260 3.96 7.01 10.49
CA THR A 260 2.99 6.54 11.47
C THR A 260 3.56 5.36 12.25
N GLU A 261 3.00 5.12 13.43
CA GLU A 261 3.24 3.93 14.21
C GLU A 261 1.94 3.25 14.61
N PHE A 262 1.91 1.93 14.51
CA PHE A 262 0.78 1.11 14.92
C PHE A 262 1.28 -0.26 15.37
N ASP A 263 0.39 -1.05 15.95
CA ASP A 263 0.73 -2.35 16.49
C ASP A 263 0.37 -3.45 15.49
N ILE A 264 1.29 -4.39 15.30
CA ILE A 264 1.04 -5.67 14.65
C ILE A 264 1.06 -6.76 15.72
N MET A 265 -0.09 -7.34 16.00
CA MET A 265 -0.28 -8.40 16.98
C MET A 265 -0.09 -9.76 16.31
N TYR A 266 0.61 -10.68 16.98
CA TYR A 266 0.85 -12.01 16.42
C TYR A 266 -0.47 -12.79 16.30
N GLY A 267 -0.69 -13.40 15.13
CA GLY A 267 -1.91 -14.17 14.83
C GLY A 267 -3.16 -13.35 14.51
N THR A 268 -3.16 -12.03 14.68
CA THR A 268 -4.32 -11.16 14.36
C THR A 268 -3.98 -9.96 13.47
N GLY A 269 -2.70 -9.63 13.32
CA GLY A 269 -2.24 -8.60 12.39
C GLY A 269 -2.31 -7.18 12.94
N ILE A 270 -2.56 -6.22 12.04
CA ILE A 270 -2.68 -4.80 12.39
C ILE A 270 -3.82 -4.61 13.37
N SER A 271 -3.52 -4.05 14.53
CA SER A 271 -4.49 -3.76 15.58
C SER A 271 -5.23 -2.45 15.28
N PHE A 272 -6.29 -2.55 14.49
CA PHE A 272 -7.14 -1.41 14.12
C PHE A 272 -7.65 -0.63 15.34
N GLU A 273 -8.16 -1.30 16.37
CA GLU A 273 -8.68 -0.62 17.56
C GLU A 273 -7.56 0.09 18.35
N GLY A 274 -6.35 -0.47 18.34
CA GLY A 274 -5.17 0.15 18.95
C GLY A 274 -4.75 1.41 18.21
N ASP A 275 -4.75 1.36 16.87
CA ASP A 275 -4.50 2.51 15.99
C ASP A 275 -5.55 3.62 16.22
N LEU A 276 -6.82 3.23 16.29
CA LEU A 276 -7.94 4.14 16.52
C LEU A 276 -7.85 4.84 17.89
N ILE A 277 -7.46 4.13 18.95
CA ILE A 277 -7.27 4.73 20.28
C ILE A 277 -6.11 5.72 20.26
N ASP A 278 -4.99 5.36 19.66
CA ASP A 278 -3.81 6.24 19.62
C ASP A 278 -4.13 7.55 18.86
N LEU A 279 -4.80 7.46 17.72
CA LEU A 279 -5.29 8.61 16.95
C LEU A 279 -6.38 9.40 17.71
N GLY A 280 -7.26 8.71 18.43
CA GLY A 280 -8.30 9.34 19.24
C GLY A 280 -7.72 10.16 20.39
N LEU A 281 -6.62 9.71 21.00
CA LEU A 281 -5.89 10.49 22.01
C LEU A 281 -5.21 11.71 21.39
N GLU A 282 -4.61 11.56 20.20
CA GLU A 282 -3.94 12.65 19.50
C GLU A 282 -4.94 13.76 19.11
N GLY A 283 -6.15 13.38 18.70
CA GLY A 283 -7.22 14.31 18.32
C GLY A 283 -8.12 14.77 19.48
N ASP A 284 -7.76 14.49 20.74
CA ASP A 284 -8.57 14.79 21.93
C ASP A 284 -10.01 14.20 21.92
N ILE A 285 -10.27 13.20 21.07
CA ILE A 285 -11.55 12.49 20.93
C ILE A 285 -11.71 11.45 22.04
N VAL A 286 -10.62 10.75 22.36
CA VAL A 286 -10.51 9.82 23.49
C VAL A 286 -9.64 10.49 24.54
N GLN A 287 -10.08 10.44 25.79
CA GLN A 287 -9.41 11.07 26.92
C GLN A 287 -8.80 10.03 27.84
N LYS A 288 -7.59 10.31 28.35
CA LYS A 288 -6.89 9.44 29.30
C LYS A 288 -6.68 10.14 30.64
N THR A 289 -7.33 9.62 31.69
CA THR A 289 -7.15 10.10 33.08
C THR A 289 -6.53 8.99 33.92
N GLY A 290 -5.25 9.15 34.28
CA GLY A 290 -4.48 8.09 34.94
C GLY A 290 -4.36 6.85 34.06
N SER A 291 -4.91 5.72 34.50
CA SER A 291 -4.99 4.48 33.72
C SER A 291 -6.31 4.31 32.96
N TRP A 292 -7.29 5.19 33.14
CA TRP A 292 -8.61 5.09 32.50
C TRP A 292 -8.67 5.81 31.16
N TYR A 293 -9.28 5.14 30.18
CA TYR A 293 -9.63 5.68 28.88
C TYR A 293 -11.14 5.97 28.85
N SER A 294 -11.52 7.13 28.33
CA SER A 294 -12.91 7.58 28.24
C SER A 294 -13.21 8.20 26.88
N TYR A 295 -14.45 8.06 26.43
CA TYR A 295 -15.00 8.71 25.25
C TYR A 295 -16.18 9.57 25.69
N GLY A 296 -16.03 10.90 25.66
CA GLY A 296 -16.93 11.81 26.38
C GLY A 296 -16.99 11.44 27.87
N ASP A 297 -18.20 11.26 28.40
CA ASP A 297 -18.43 10.82 29.78
C ASP A 297 -18.36 9.29 29.97
N MET A 298 -18.28 8.53 28.87
CA MET A 298 -18.27 7.06 28.91
C MET A 298 -16.87 6.53 29.18
N LYS A 299 -16.69 5.76 30.26
CA LYS A 299 -15.46 5.01 30.49
C LYS A 299 -15.40 3.79 29.57
N ILE A 300 -14.42 3.77 28.67
CA ILE A 300 -14.26 2.69 27.68
C ILE A 300 -13.28 1.61 28.14
N GLY A 301 -12.43 1.87 29.14
CA GLY A 301 -11.59 0.82 29.72
C GLY A 301 -10.51 1.33 30.67
N GLN A 302 -10.05 0.46 31.57
CA GLN A 302 -8.86 0.69 32.38
C GLN A 302 -7.64 0.03 31.71
N GLY A 303 -6.72 0.83 31.18
CA GLY A 303 -5.61 0.37 30.36
C GLY A 303 -5.99 0.22 28.88
N ARG A 304 -4.97 0.27 28.02
CA ARG A 304 -5.13 0.29 26.55
C ARG A 304 -5.75 -1.00 26.01
N GLU A 305 -5.37 -2.16 26.54
CA GLU A 305 -5.92 -3.45 26.09
C GLU A 305 -7.42 -3.61 26.38
N ASN A 306 -7.88 -3.18 27.56
CA ASN A 306 -9.31 -3.21 27.89
C ASN A 306 -10.11 -2.23 27.02
N ALA A 307 -9.55 -1.05 26.71
CA ALA A 307 -10.18 -0.11 25.79
C ALA A 307 -10.28 -0.70 24.36
N LYS A 308 -9.26 -1.41 23.87
CA LYS A 308 -9.31 -2.12 22.58
C LYS A 308 -10.42 -3.17 22.56
N LEU A 309 -10.51 -3.98 23.63
CA LEU A 309 -11.54 -5.00 23.76
C LEU A 309 -12.94 -4.38 23.73
N PHE A 310 -13.15 -3.29 24.48
CA PHE A 310 -14.43 -2.57 24.49
C PHE A 310 -14.84 -2.10 23.10
N LEU A 311 -13.93 -1.49 22.33
CA LEU A 311 -14.24 -1.03 20.96
C LEU A 311 -14.53 -2.19 19.99
N ARG A 312 -13.92 -3.35 20.22
CA ARG A 312 -14.21 -4.55 19.43
C ARG A 312 -15.60 -5.10 19.73
N GLU A 313 -16.01 -5.11 21.00
CA GLU A 313 -17.32 -5.58 21.46
C GLU A 313 -18.45 -4.58 21.19
N ASN A 314 -18.13 -3.30 20.96
CA ASN A 314 -19.09 -2.22 20.72
C ASN A 314 -18.85 -1.51 19.38
N PRO A 315 -19.18 -2.15 18.23
CA PRO A 315 -18.94 -1.60 16.90
C PRO A 315 -19.58 -0.23 16.66
N SER A 316 -20.76 0.04 17.24
CA SER A 316 -21.44 1.34 17.09
C SER A 316 -20.60 2.50 17.64
N VAL A 317 -20.04 2.33 18.84
CA VAL A 317 -19.17 3.33 19.47
C VAL A 317 -17.85 3.43 18.72
N ARG A 318 -17.28 2.29 18.31
CA ARG A 318 -16.06 2.26 17.48
C ARG A 318 -16.25 3.07 16.20
N ASP A 319 -17.34 2.85 15.47
CA ASP A 319 -17.59 3.50 14.18
C ASP A 319 -17.86 5.00 14.34
N GLU A 320 -18.49 5.41 15.44
CA GLU A 320 -18.61 6.84 15.80
C GLU A 320 -17.24 7.49 16.03
N ILE A 321 -16.36 6.82 16.80
CA ILE A 321 -14.98 7.30 17.02
C ILE A 321 -14.20 7.33 15.71
N VAL A 322 -14.34 6.32 14.84
CA VAL A 322 -13.73 6.30 13.50
C VAL A 322 -14.15 7.52 12.69
N GLY A 323 -15.44 7.87 12.70
CA GLY A 323 -15.94 9.07 12.02
C GLY A 323 -15.28 10.35 12.53
N LYS A 324 -15.21 10.54 13.86
CA LYS A 324 -14.55 11.71 14.46
C LYS A 324 -13.06 11.75 14.20
N VAL A 325 -12.38 10.60 14.22
CA VAL A 325 -10.94 10.49 13.93
C VAL A 325 -10.67 10.79 12.46
N LYS A 326 -11.49 10.30 11.52
CA LYS A 326 -11.37 10.65 10.10
C LYS A 326 -11.56 12.14 9.86
N ALA A 327 -12.54 12.76 10.52
CA ALA A 327 -12.74 14.20 10.48
C ALA A 327 -11.51 14.97 10.98
N PHE A 328 -10.95 14.57 12.13
CA PHE A 328 -9.72 15.14 12.69
C PHE A 328 -8.53 15.02 11.72
N LEU A 329 -8.40 13.88 11.04
CA LEU A 329 -7.33 13.63 10.07
C LEU A 329 -7.57 14.27 8.70
N GLY A 330 -8.72 14.92 8.49
CA GLY A 330 -9.10 15.51 7.21
C GLY A 330 -9.33 14.47 6.11
N MET A 331 -9.78 13.27 6.49
CA MET A 331 -10.05 12.15 5.58
C MET A 331 -11.52 12.07 5.12
N ASP A 332 -12.36 13.03 5.51
CA ASP A 332 -13.75 13.08 5.09
C ASP A 332 -13.83 13.52 3.62
N GLY A 333 -14.04 12.54 2.74
CA GLY A 333 -14.53 12.75 1.38
C GLY A 333 -15.96 12.22 1.28
N ASP A 334 -16.92 13.13 1.13
CA ASP A 334 -18.36 12.95 0.88
C ASP A 334 -19.21 12.21 1.92
N SER A 335 -19.82 12.99 2.81
CA SER A 335 -21.25 12.78 3.03
C SER A 335 -21.97 13.11 1.71
N PRO A 336 -22.85 12.25 1.17
CA PRO A 336 -23.64 12.63 0.00
C PRO A 336 -24.63 13.72 0.42
N GLY A 337 -24.27 14.98 0.14
CA GLY A 337 -25.17 16.12 0.25
C GLY A 337 -24.56 17.31 0.97
N GLU A 338 -23.86 18.18 0.23
CA GLU A 338 -24.01 19.65 0.30
C GLU A 338 -23.06 20.33 -0.71
N GLU A 339 -23.16 19.98 -2.00
CA GLU A 339 -22.78 20.89 -3.08
C GLU A 339 -24.04 21.29 -3.85
N SER A 340 -24.74 22.30 -3.34
CA SER A 340 -25.51 23.28 -4.10
C SER A 340 -26.27 24.21 -3.13
N ALA A 341 -25.54 25.12 -2.48
CA ALA A 341 -26.13 26.33 -1.91
C ALA A 341 -25.04 27.38 -1.60
N ALA A 342 -24.36 27.90 -2.62
CA ALA A 342 -23.66 29.17 -2.50
C ALA A 342 -23.62 29.88 -3.86
N GLN A 343 -24.54 30.83 -3.96
CA GLN A 343 -24.68 32.03 -4.80
C GLN A 343 -23.62 32.32 -5.87
#